data_AF-A0A848XCR3-F1
#
_entry.id   AF-A0A848XCR3-F1
#
_cell.length_a   1.000
_cell.length_b   1.000
_cell.length_c   1.000
_cell.angle_alpha   90.00
_cell.angle_beta   90.00
_cell.angle_gamma   90.00
#
_symmetry.space_group_name_H-M   'P 1'
#
loop_
_entity.id
_entity.type
_entity.pdbx_description
1 polymer ?
#
loop_
_entity_poly.entity_id
_entity_poly.type
_entity_poly.pdbx_seq_one_letter_code
_entity_poly.pdbx_strand_id
1 'polypeptide(L)' 'MYMGATAVLFAIFFLNVFLGATGQGTYLSEVQEMLLLSVSMLFFVAAILKREAAAKKSNDK' A
#
# COMPACT_ATOMS: atom_id res chain seq x y z
N MET A 1 11.02 -0.12 7.70
CA MET A 1 9.97 0.87 8.01
C MET A 1 8.92 0.99 6.90
N TYR A 2 9.29 1.15 5.61
CA TYR A 2 8.32 1.32 4.51
C TYR A 2 7.42 0.10 4.23
N MET A 3 7.95 -1.13 4.26
CA MET A 3 7.14 -2.32 3.95
C MET A 3 6.02 -2.57 4.97
N GLY A 4 6.23 -2.25 6.25
CA GLY A 4 5.20 -2.35 7.27
C GLY A 4 4.06 -1.34 7.06
N ALA A 5 4.40 -0.11 6.67
CA ALA A 5 3.40 0.91 6.34
C ALA A 5 2.55 0.51 5.12
N THR A 6 3.18 -0.05 4.08
CA THR A 6 2.45 -0.56 2.91
C THR A 6 1.49 -1.69 3.28
N ALA A 7 1.93 -2.65 4.10
CA ALA A 7 1.08 -3.76 4.54
C ALA A 7 -0.15 -3.26 5.32
N VAL A 8 0.02 -2.27 6.19
CA VAL A 8 -1.08 -1.67 6.96
C VAL A 8 -2.05 -0.92 6.05
N LEU A 9 -1.54 -0.08 5.13
CA LEU A 9 -2.37 0.65 4.17
C LEU A 9 -3.17 -0.30 3.27
N PHE A 10 -2.55 -1.39 2.83
CA PHE A 10 -3.22 -2.43 2.05
C PHE A 10 -4.29 -3.17 2.86
N ALA A 11 -4.03 -3.49 4.14
CA ALA A 11 -5.01 -4.13 5.01
C ALA A 11 -6.24 -3.24 5.24
N ILE A 12 -6.04 -1.93 5.44
CA ILE A 12 -7.14 -0.96 5.58
C ILE A 12 -7.99 -0.92 4.31
N PHE A 13 -7.35 -0.85 3.14
CA PHE A 13 -8.03 -0.91 1.85
C PHE A 13 -8.85 -2.20 1.71
N PHE A 14 -8.21 -3.35 1.96
CA PHE A 14 -8.84 -4.67 1.85
C PHE A 14 -10.06 -4.81 2.76
N LEU A 15 -9.96 -4.35 4.01
CA LEU A 15 -11.08 -4.39 4.97
C LEU A 15 -12.25 -3.51 4.52
N ASN A 16 -12.00 -2.33 3.97
CA ASN A 16 -13.08 -1.46 3.49
C ASN A 16 -13.82 -2.08 2.29
N VAL A 17 -13.07 -2.64 1.33
CA VAL A 17 -13.66 -3.36 0.18
C VAL A 17 -14.42 -4.61 0.62
N PHE A 18 -13.87 -5.37 1.57
CA PHE A 18 -14.51 -6.57 2.10
C PHE A 18 -15.85 -6.24 2.78
N LEU A 19 -15.88 -5.22 3.63
CA LEU A 19 -17.11 -4.76 4.29
C LEU A 19 -18.15 -4.32 3.23
N GLY A 20 -17.74 -3.52 2.26
CA GLY A 20 -18.60 -3.10 1.14
C GLY A 20 -19.18 -4.27 0.35
N ALA A 21 -18.37 -5.29 0.06
CA ALA A 21 -18.80 -6.48 -0.67
C ALA A 21 -19.82 -7.34 0.12
N THR A 22 -19.75 -7.32 1.46
CA THR A 22 -20.72 -8.02 2.32
C THR A 22 -22.05 -7.28 2.51
N GLY A 23 -22.20 -6.11 1.89
CA GLY A 23 -23.42 -5.28 2.01
C GLY A 23 -23.52 -4.52 3.33
N GLN A 24 -22.50 -4.59 4.20
CA GLN A 24 -22.34 -3.64 5.30
C GLN A 24 -21.75 -2.36 4.69
N GLY A 25 -22.47 -1.24 4.80
CA GLY A 25 -22.12 0.01 4.12
C GLY A 25 -20.63 0.38 4.22
N THR A 26 -20.09 0.95 3.15
CA THR A 26 -18.69 1.34 3.07
C THR A 26 -18.41 2.61 3.89
N TYR A 27 -17.30 2.62 4.63
CA TYR A 27 -16.84 3.82 5.35
C TYR A 27 -16.10 4.79 4.44
N LEU A 28 -15.28 4.26 3.51
CA LEU A 28 -14.66 5.05 2.44
C LEU A 28 -15.56 5.06 1.19
N SER A 29 -15.73 6.23 0.59
CA SER A 29 -16.35 6.38 -0.74
C SER A 29 -15.46 5.75 -1.82
N GLU A 30 -16.03 5.31 -2.96
CA GLU A 30 -15.26 4.74 -4.07
C GLU A 30 -14.05 5.60 -4.50
N VAL A 31 -14.20 6.92 -4.51
CA VAL A 31 -13.10 7.83 -4.86
C VAL A 31 -11.97 7.77 -3.82
N GLN A 32 -12.32 7.64 -2.53
CA GLN A 32 -11.36 7.54 -1.44
C GLN A 32 -10.62 6.19 -1.46
N GLU A 33 -11.32 5.11 -1.81
CA GLU A 33 -10.71 3.79 -1.99
C GLU A 33 -9.67 3.80 -3.12
N MET A 34 -10.00 4.39 -4.27
CA MET A 34 -9.07 4.54 -5.40
C MET A 34 -7.84 5.38 -5.05
N LEU A 35 -8.02 6.46 -4.29
CA LEU A 35 -6.92 7.30 -3.80
C LEU A 35 -6.03 6.54 -2.81
N LEU A 36 -6.63 5.77 -1.87
CA LEU A 36 -5.91 4.95 -0.90
C LEU A 36 -5.03 3.90 -1.59
N LEU A 37 -5.58 3.19 -2.59
CA LEU A 37 -4.82 2.25 -3.42
C LEU A 37 -3.65 2.91 -4.14
N SER A 38 -3.89 4.08 -4.72
CA SER A 38 -2.86 4.85 -5.44
C SER A 38 -1.70 5.24 -4.51
N VAL A 39 -2.02 5.73 -3.31
CA VAL A 39 -1.00 6.05 -2.29
C VAL A 39 -0.25 4.79 -1.87
N SER A 40 -0.96 3.68 -1.62
CA SER A 40 -0.33 2.40 -1.26
C SER A 40 0.65 1.92 -2.34
N MET A 41 0.27 2.01 -3.62
CA MET A 41 1.13 1.69 -4.76
C MET A 41 2.40 2.56 -4.79
N LEU A 42 2.27 3.88 -4.61
CA LEU A 42 3.42 4.79 -4.60
C LEU A 42 4.43 4.45 -3.49
N PHE A 43 3.93 4.20 -2.28
CA PHE A 43 4.78 3.81 -1.15
C PHE A 43 5.46 2.45 -1.39
N PHE A 44 4.75 1.50 -2.00
CA PHE A 44 5.31 0.19 -2.35
C PHE A 44 6.46 0.33 -3.36
N VAL A 45 6.25 1.07 -4.45
CA VAL A 45 7.27 1.30 -5.48
C VAL A 45 8.49 2.01 -4.88
N ALA A 46 8.28 3.07 -4.09
CA ALA A 46 9.36 3.78 -3.41
C ALA A 46 10.16 2.85 -2.48
N ALA A 47 9.49 1.94 -1.76
CA ALA A 47 10.15 0.96 -0.91
C ALA A 47 11.02 -0.03 -1.71
N ILE A 48 10.52 -0.52 -2.85
CA ILE A 48 11.27 -1.43 -3.73
C ILE A 48 12.51 -0.73 -4.30
N LEU A 49 12.36 0.47 -4.86
CA LEU A 49 13.50 1.23 -5.40
C LEU A 49 14.56 1.51 -4.33
N LYS A 50 14.15 1.83 -3.10
CA LYS A 50 15.09 2.01 -1.98
C LYS A 50 15.81 0.71 -1.62
N ARG A 51 15.12 -0.43 -1.67
CA ARG A 51 15.71 -1.76 -1.43
C ARG A 51 16.73 -2.12 -2.51
N GLU A 52 16.40 -1.88 -3.77
CA GLU A 52 17.29 -2.14 -4.91
C GLU A 52 18.54 -1.25 -4.87
N ALA A 53 18.38 0.04 -4.59
CA ALA A 53 19.51 0.97 -4.45
C ALA A 53 20.46 0.55 -3.32
N ALA A 54 19.92 0.08 -2.19
CA ALA A 54 20.72 -0.44 -1.08
C ALA A 54 21.50 -1.71 -1.46
N ALA A 55 20.87 -2.64 -2.18
CA ALA A 55 21.50 -3.88 -2.65
C ALA A 55 22.61 -3.62 -3.70
N LYS A 56 22.42 -2.61 -4.57
CA LYS A 56 23.46 -2.20 -5.52
C LYS A 56 24.68 -1.64 -4.81
N LYS A 57 24.48 -0.81 -3.78
CA LYS A 57 25.58 -0.21 -2.99
C LYS A 57 26.35 -1.24 -2.16
N SER A 58 25.74 -2.36 -1.77
CA SER A 58 26.43 -3.44 -1.05
C SER A 58 27.23 -4.37 -1.96
N ASN A 59 26.87 -4.50 -3.24
CA ASN A 59 27.59 -5.33 -4.23
C ASN A 59 28.76 -4.60 -4.92
N ASP A 60 28.95 -3.31 -4.65
CA ASP A 60 30.02 -2.46 -5.23
C ASP A 60 31.16 -2.23 -4.21
N LYS A 61 31.27 -3.09 -3.19
CA LYS A 61 32.36 -3.16 -2.22
C LYS A 61 32.98 -4.55 -2.27
#